data_AF-A0A9C7PMC9-F1
#
_entry.id   AF-A0A9C7PMC9-F1
#
_cell.length_a   1.000
_cell.length_b   1.000
_cell.length_c   1.000
_cell.angle_alpha   90.00
_cell.angle_beta   90.00
_cell.angle_gamma   90.00
#
_symmetry.space_group_name_H-M   'P 1'
#
loop_
_entity.id
_entity.type
_entity.pdbx_description
1 polymer ?
#
loop_
_entity_poly.entity_id
_entity_poly.type
_entity_poly.pdbx_seq_one_letter_code
_entity_poly.pdbx_strand_id
1 'polypeptide(L)'
;MRQPLDAITGSLPADGDQLLDTLILRAKTLLGKERFTQIHDLAGDTLVDDIRKDLSQFRVNFDHWFSENTLVTGNAVARAVEKLTGNGLMYEKDGPLWLRTTDYGDEKDRVVIRANGNHTYFATDIAYHLDKFERGFDMPSISGVRIIRLYQAGQGFDRRIRPRPRCAHSITGAIRCTVPER
;
A
#
# COMPACT_ATOMS: atom_id res chain seq x y z
N MET A 1 4.65 37.38 -4.54
CA MET A 1 3.65 37.37 -3.46
C MET A 1 4.33 36.84 -2.20
N ARG A 2 4.94 37.72 -1.37
CA ARG A 2 5.55 37.32 -0.09
C ARG A 2 4.45 37.36 0.97
N GLN A 3 3.92 36.20 1.33
CA GLN A 3 3.16 36.06 2.57
C GLN A 3 4.14 36.29 3.73
N PRO A 4 3.81 37.07 4.76
CA PRO A 4 4.71 37.29 5.89
C PRO A 4 4.99 35.94 6.58
N LEU A 5 6.24 35.67 6.94
CA LEU A 5 6.66 34.45 7.63
C LEU A 5 5.82 34.18 8.89
N ASP A 6 5.42 35.26 9.56
CA ASP A 6 4.55 35.25 10.74
C ASP A 6 3.18 34.60 10.50
N ALA A 7 2.67 34.62 9.26
CA ALA A 7 1.42 33.94 8.91
C ALA A 7 1.54 32.41 9.00
N ILE A 8 2.77 31.87 8.91
CA ILE A 8 3.05 30.45 9.06
C ILE A 8 3.46 30.15 10.51
N THR A 9 4.33 30.98 11.10
CA THR A 9 5.03 30.66 12.36
C THR A 9 4.47 31.34 13.61
N GLY A 10 3.45 32.20 13.49
CA GLY A 10 2.89 32.91 14.63
C GLY A 10 2.14 31.99 15.60
N SER A 11 2.43 32.08 16.90
CA SER A 11 1.70 31.37 17.97
C SER A 11 1.51 29.88 17.70
N LEU A 12 2.61 29.14 17.56
CA LEU A 12 2.59 27.70 17.32
C LEU A 12 2.41 26.92 18.64
N PRO A 13 1.66 25.80 18.62
CA PRO A 13 1.57 24.88 19.76
C PRO A 13 2.94 24.30 20.15
N ALA A 14 3.13 24.00 21.43
CA ALA A 14 4.33 23.32 21.92
C ALA A 14 4.28 21.78 21.72
N ASP A 15 3.07 21.23 21.59
CA ASP A 15 2.86 19.82 21.28
C ASP A 15 3.24 19.53 19.83
N GLY A 16 4.03 18.47 19.60
CA GLY A 16 4.62 18.18 18.29
C GLY A 16 3.59 17.83 17.21
N ASP A 17 2.55 17.09 17.56
CA ASP A 17 1.52 16.69 16.61
C ASP A 17 0.64 17.89 16.26
N GLN A 18 0.20 18.64 17.27
CA GLN A 18 -0.58 19.87 17.07
C GLN A 18 0.21 20.95 16.30
N LEU A 19 1.52 21.02 16.53
CA LEU A 19 2.42 21.89 15.78
C LEU A 19 2.41 21.55 14.30
N LEU A 20 2.62 20.27 13.96
CA LEU A 20 2.65 19.81 12.57
C LEU A 20 1.30 20.04 11.88
N ASP A 21 0.20 19.71 12.54
CA ASP A 21 -1.15 19.92 12.01
C ASP A 21 -1.41 21.41 11.74
N THR A 22 -1.02 22.28 12.67
CA THR A 22 -1.16 23.73 12.52
C THR A 22 -0.36 24.25 11.32
N LEU A 23 0.87 23.78 11.15
CA LEU A 23 1.74 24.17 10.03
C LEU A 23 1.18 23.68 8.70
N ILE A 24 0.73 22.43 8.62
CA ILE A 24 0.13 21.85 7.41
C ILE A 24 -1.13 22.62 7.02
N LEU A 25 -2.00 22.93 7.98
CA LEU A 25 -3.23 23.66 7.72
C LEU A 25 -2.96 25.08 7.18
N ARG A 26 -2.01 25.79 7.80
CA ARG A 26 -1.61 27.13 7.35
C ARG A 26 -0.97 27.08 5.97
N ALA A 27 -0.06 26.13 5.73
CA ALA A 27 0.55 25.93 4.42
C ALA A 27 -0.51 25.68 3.33
N LYS A 28 -1.49 24.80 3.58
CA LYS A 28 -2.61 24.55 2.66
C LYS A 28 -3.43 25.80 2.38
N THR A 29 -3.72 26.59 3.41
CA THR A 29 -4.51 27.82 3.30
C THR A 29 -3.78 28.89 2.48
N LEU A 30 -2.49 29.09 2.74
CA LEU A 30 -1.69 30.14 2.11
C LEU A 30 -1.30 29.82 0.66
N LEU A 31 -1.00 28.55 0.38
CA LEU A 31 -0.59 28.09 -0.96
C LEU A 31 -1.80 27.81 -1.86
N GLY A 32 -2.95 27.48 -1.26
CA GLY A 32 -4.08 26.91 -1.98
C GLY A 32 -3.86 25.43 -2.31
N LYS A 33 -4.97 24.70 -2.55
CA LYS A 33 -4.96 23.24 -2.75
C LYS A 33 -4.00 22.80 -3.85
N GLU A 34 -4.06 23.44 -5.02
CA GLU A 34 -3.29 23.03 -6.20
C GLU A 34 -1.77 23.16 -5.99
N ARG A 35 -1.29 24.32 -5.52
CA ARG A 35 0.14 24.54 -5.26
C ARG A 35 0.65 23.71 -4.09
N PHE A 36 -0.17 23.53 -3.06
CA PHE A 36 0.18 22.64 -1.95
C PHE A 36 0.40 21.22 -2.45
N THR A 37 -0.50 20.68 -3.27
CA THR A 37 -0.35 19.35 -3.88
C THR A 37 0.90 19.27 -4.74
N GLN A 38 1.17 20.25 -5.60
CA GLN A 38 2.39 20.26 -6.43
C GLN A 38 3.68 20.20 -5.60
N ILE A 39 3.78 21.01 -4.53
CA ILE A 39 4.95 21.03 -3.64
C ILE A 39 5.05 19.72 -2.85
N HIS A 40 3.92 19.22 -2.34
CA HIS A 40 3.86 17.98 -1.60
C HIS A 40 4.34 16.79 -2.44
N ASP A 41 3.87 16.69 -3.68
CA ASP A 41 4.25 15.61 -4.59
C ASP A 41 5.72 15.72 -4.98
N LEU A 42 6.21 16.93 -5.31
CA LEU A 42 7.62 17.17 -5.59
C LEU A 42 8.53 16.79 -4.40
N ALA A 43 8.14 17.16 -3.18
CA ALA A 43 8.89 16.81 -1.98
C ALA A 43 8.92 15.30 -1.75
N GLY A 44 7.78 14.63 -1.94
CA GLY A 44 7.69 13.17 -1.85
C GLY A 44 8.57 12.46 -2.88
N ASP A 45 8.51 12.87 -4.14
CA ASP A 45 9.31 12.28 -5.22
C ASP A 45 10.80 12.49 -4.99
N THR A 46 11.21 13.68 -4.55
CA THR A 46 12.62 13.99 -4.25
C THR A 46 13.16 13.10 -3.13
N LEU A 47 12.39 12.93 -2.04
CA LEU A 47 12.80 12.07 -0.93
C LEU A 47 12.93 10.60 -1.34
N VAL A 48 12.02 10.10 -2.18
CA VAL A 48 12.10 8.73 -2.70
C VAL A 48 13.32 8.56 -3.61
N ASP A 49 13.65 9.56 -4.42
CA ASP A 49 14.84 9.55 -5.27
C ASP A 49 16.14 9.60 -4.46
N ASP A 50 16.18 10.34 -3.36
CA ASP A 50 17.32 10.33 -2.44
C ASP A 50 17.48 8.95 -1.79
N ILE A 51 16.38 8.34 -1.31
CA ILE A 51 16.40 6.98 -0.75
C ILE A 51 16.89 5.96 -1.80
N ARG A 52 16.43 6.07 -3.05
CA ARG A 52 16.90 5.22 -4.16
C ARG A 52 18.40 5.33 -4.34
N LYS A 53 18.90 6.56 -4.36
CA LYS A 53 20.33 6.84 -4.54
C LYS A 53 21.13 6.28 -3.39
N ASP A 54 20.69 6.45 -2.15
CA ASP A 54 21.38 5.93 -0.97
C ASP A 54 21.43 4.40 -0.98
N LEU A 55 20.31 3.74 -1.26
CA LEU A 55 20.27 2.27 -1.36
C LEU A 55 21.16 1.74 -2.48
N SER A 56 21.23 2.45 -3.61
CA SER A 56 22.13 2.09 -4.72
C SER A 56 23.61 2.15 -4.31
N GLN A 57 24.00 3.06 -3.42
CA GLN A 57 25.38 3.13 -2.89
C GLN A 57 25.71 1.89 -2.05
N PHE A 58 24.72 1.35 -1.34
CA PHE A 58 24.82 0.06 -0.66
C PHE A 58 24.68 -1.15 -1.58
N ARG A 59 24.62 -0.95 -2.91
CA ARG A 59 24.39 -1.98 -3.93
C ARG A 59 23.05 -2.70 -3.78
N VAL A 60 22.07 -2.06 -3.14
CA VAL A 60 20.70 -2.54 -3.03
C VAL A 60 19.87 -1.90 -4.14
N ASN A 61 19.62 -2.67 -5.20
CA ASN A 61 18.81 -2.23 -6.34
C ASN A 61 17.46 -2.93 -6.32
N PHE A 62 16.38 -2.16 -6.33
CA PHE A 62 15.01 -2.68 -6.45
C PHE A 62 14.54 -2.57 -7.90
N ASP A 63 14.02 -3.66 -8.45
CA ASP A 63 13.45 -3.68 -9.81
C ASP A 63 12.13 -2.90 -9.91
N HIS A 64 11.36 -2.86 -8.81
CA HIS A 64 10.07 -2.20 -8.75
C HIS A 64 9.90 -1.41 -7.46
N TRP A 65 9.60 -0.12 -7.61
CA TRP A 65 9.16 0.75 -6.53
C TRP A 65 7.64 0.85 -6.55
N PHE A 66 7.02 0.72 -5.39
CA PHE A 66 5.58 0.71 -5.26
C PHE A 66 5.13 1.84 -4.34
N SER A 67 4.15 2.64 -4.78
CA SER A 67 3.57 3.71 -3.98
C SER A 67 2.22 3.26 -3.44
N GLU A 68 2.04 3.36 -2.12
CA GLU A 68 0.76 3.09 -1.46
C GLU A 68 -0.35 4.02 -2.00
N ASN A 69 0.00 5.24 -2.40
CA ASN A 69 -0.95 6.18 -2.99
C ASN A 69 -1.62 5.59 -4.24
N THR A 70 -0.89 4.79 -5.03
CA THR A 70 -1.42 4.10 -6.22
C THR A 70 -2.48 3.05 -5.87
N LEU A 71 -2.42 2.43 -4.69
CA LEU A 71 -3.47 1.50 -4.23
C LEU A 71 -4.77 2.23 -3.89
N VAL A 72 -4.63 3.38 -3.23
CA VAL A 72 -5.78 4.19 -2.78
C VAL A 72 -6.47 4.85 -3.96
N THR A 73 -5.71 5.43 -4.90
CA THR A 73 -6.27 6.05 -6.12
C THR A 73 -6.75 5.03 -7.16
N GLY A 74 -6.19 3.82 -7.18
CA GLY A 74 -6.48 2.81 -8.21
C GLY A 74 -7.72 1.94 -7.99
N ASN A 75 -8.60 2.27 -7.04
CA ASN A 75 -9.71 1.42 -6.58
C ASN A 75 -9.27 0.00 -6.18
N ALA A 76 -7.98 -0.22 -5.88
CA ALA A 76 -7.45 -1.55 -5.60
C ALA A 76 -8.07 -2.14 -4.34
N VAL A 77 -8.32 -1.29 -3.33
CA VAL A 77 -9.03 -1.66 -2.11
C VAL A 77 -10.45 -2.11 -2.40
N ALA A 78 -11.20 -1.35 -3.21
CA ALA A 78 -12.57 -1.71 -3.59
C ALA A 78 -12.62 -3.07 -4.32
N ARG A 79 -11.72 -3.29 -5.30
CA ARG A 79 -11.62 -4.57 -6.01
C ARG A 79 -11.30 -5.74 -5.09
N ALA A 80 -10.40 -5.53 -4.12
CA ALA A 80 -10.06 -6.56 -3.15
C ALA A 80 -11.25 -6.91 -2.24
N VAL A 81 -11.98 -5.90 -1.79
CA VAL A 81 -13.21 -6.07 -0.98
C VAL A 81 -14.29 -6.81 -1.76
N GLU A 82 -14.53 -6.44 -3.02
CA GLU A 82 -15.52 -7.12 -3.87
C GLU A 82 -15.16 -8.60 -4.07
N LYS A 83 -13.90 -8.92 -4.37
CA LYS A 83 -13.46 -10.31 -4.53
C LYS A 83 -13.62 -11.13 -3.25
N LEU A 84 -13.24 -10.58 -2.10
CA LEU A 84 -13.36 -11.29 -0.82
C LEU A 84 -14.81 -11.45 -0.37
N THR A 85 -15.66 -10.47 -0.65
CA THR A 85 -17.11 -10.56 -0.46
C THR A 85 -17.73 -11.63 -1.36
N GLY A 86 -17.38 -11.65 -2.64
CA GLY A 86 -17.85 -12.65 -3.61
C GLY A 86 -17.45 -14.09 -3.26
N ASN A 87 -16.32 -14.26 -2.58
CA ASN A 87 -15.86 -15.55 -2.08
C ASN A 87 -16.50 -15.94 -0.73
N GLY A 88 -17.40 -15.13 -0.16
CA GLY A 88 -18.09 -15.40 1.10
C GLY A 88 -17.20 -15.28 2.35
N LEU A 89 -16.05 -14.60 2.24
CA LEU A 89 -15.06 -14.47 3.33
C LEU A 89 -15.31 -13.23 4.18
N MET A 90 -16.14 -12.31 3.71
CA MET A 90 -16.49 -11.08 4.41
C MET A 90 -17.91 -11.14 4.95
N TYR A 91 -18.13 -10.50 6.10
CA TYR A 91 -19.45 -10.36 6.69
C TYR A 91 -19.58 -9.02 7.41
N GLU A 92 -20.78 -8.47 7.44
CA GLU A 92 -21.09 -7.28 8.21
C GLU A 92 -21.55 -7.69 9.61
N LYS A 93 -21.04 -7.01 10.63
CA LYS A 93 -21.47 -7.20 12.01
C LYS A 93 -21.46 -5.88 12.73
N ASP A 94 -22.65 -5.44 13.17
CA ASP A 94 -22.89 -4.19 13.90
C ASP A 94 -22.49 -2.92 13.11
N GLY A 95 -22.50 -2.98 11.77
CA GLY A 95 -22.13 -1.89 10.85
C GLY A 95 -20.75 -2.03 10.16
N PRO A 96 -19.63 -2.36 10.84
CA PRO A 96 -18.36 -2.59 10.17
C PRO A 96 -18.34 -3.89 9.35
N LEU A 97 -17.52 -3.88 8.29
CA LEU A 97 -17.23 -5.05 7.46
C LEU A 97 -16.01 -5.81 8.01
N TRP A 98 -16.21 -7.07 8.32
CA TRP A 98 -15.22 -7.98 8.90
C TRP A 98 -14.78 -9.04 7.88
N LEU A 99 -13.51 -9.43 7.97
CA LEU A 99 -12.95 -10.58 7.27
C LEU A 99 -12.83 -11.76 8.23
N ARG A 100 -13.33 -12.94 7.80
CA ARG A 100 -13.24 -14.22 8.53
C ARG A 100 -11.83 -14.78 8.48
N THR A 101 -10.93 -14.18 9.25
CA THR A 101 -9.53 -14.64 9.34
C THR A 101 -9.35 -15.77 10.34
N THR A 102 -10.30 -15.96 11.26
CA THR A 102 -10.31 -17.07 12.24
C THR A 102 -10.29 -18.45 11.60
N ASP A 103 -11.08 -18.65 10.54
CA ASP A 103 -11.12 -19.90 9.75
C ASP A 103 -9.76 -20.28 9.13
N TYR A 104 -8.82 -19.33 9.10
CA TYR A 104 -7.51 -19.45 8.45
C TYR A 104 -6.34 -19.31 9.44
N GLY A 105 -6.61 -19.43 10.75
CA GLY A 105 -5.59 -19.50 11.80
C GLY A 105 -5.15 -18.15 12.35
N ASP A 106 -5.98 -17.11 12.23
CA ASP A 106 -5.81 -15.87 12.98
C ASP A 106 -6.57 -15.93 14.32
N GLU A 107 -6.12 -15.18 15.31
CA GLU A 107 -6.71 -15.21 16.67
C GLU A 107 -8.12 -14.61 16.72
N LYS A 108 -8.38 -13.63 15.84
CA LYS A 108 -9.66 -12.93 15.73
C LYS A 108 -9.88 -12.44 14.31
N ASP A 109 -11.16 -12.24 13.98
CA ASP A 109 -11.55 -11.64 12.71
C ASP A 109 -11.08 -10.18 12.61
N ARG A 110 -10.79 -9.74 11.39
CA ARG A 110 -10.16 -8.45 11.13
C ARG A 110 -11.16 -7.48 10.51
N VAL A 111 -11.22 -6.26 11.04
CA VAL A 111 -12.05 -5.18 10.47
C VAL A 111 -11.38 -4.63 9.22
N VAL A 112 -12.10 -4.64 8.11
CA VAL A 112 -11.64 -4.12 6.81
C VAL A 112 -12.22 -2.73 6.55
N ILE A 113 -13.52 -2.55 6.84
CA ILE A 113 -14.19 -1.25 6.73
C ILE A 113 -14.83 -0.93 8.08
N ARG A 114 -14.55 0.25 8.62
CA ARG A 114 -15.14 0.73 9.87
C ARG A 114 -16.61 1.14 9.66
N ALA A 115 -17.37 1.27 10.74
CA ALA A 115 -18.77 1.72 10.68
C ALA A 115 -18.97 3.09 10.01
N ASN A 116 -17.92 3.93 9.98
CA ASN A 116 -17.93 5.24 9.32
C ASN A 116 -17.58 5.18 7.82
N GLY A 117 -17.44 3.99 7.24
CA GLY A 117 -17.10 3.78 5.83
C GLY A 117 -15.60 3.90 5.51
N ASN A 118 -14.76 4.26 6.48
CA ASN A 118 -13.31 4.40 6.23
C ASN A 118 -12.61 3.03 6.20
N HIS A 119 -11.71 2.88 5.24
CA HIS A 119 -10.83 1.71 5.13
C HIS A 119 -9.81 1.67 6.27
N THR A 120 -9.51 0.48 6.76
CA THR A 120 -8.42 0.26 7.71
C THR A 120 -7.10 0.02 6.97
N TYR A 121 -5.96 0.17 7.66
CA TYR A 121 -4.65 -0.25 7.16
C TYR A 121 -4.63 -1.72 6.72
N PHE A 122 -5.49 -2.55 7.33
CA PHE A 122 -5.62 -3.94 6.92
C PHE A 122 -6.25 -4.09 5.53
N ALA A 123 -7.13 -3.16 5.13
CA ALA A 123 -7.70 -3.14 3.79
C ALA A 123 -6.66 -2.77 2.72
N THR A 124 -5.74 -1.83 3.03
CA THR A 124 -4.64 -1.47 2.12
C THR A 124 -3.62 -2.60 1.99
N ASP A 125 -3.28 -3.29 3.08
CA ASP A 125 -2.42 -4.48 3.06
C ASP A 125 -3.01 -5.61 2.20
N ILE A 126 -4.31 -5.89 2.32
CA ILE A 126 -4.98 -6.89 1.49
C ILE A 126 -4.89 -6.50 0.01
N ALA A 127 -5.16 -5.23 -0.32
CA ALA A 127 -5.11 -4.74 -1.69
C ALA A 127 -3.69 -4.86 -2.27
N TYR A 128 -2.67 -4.53 -1.47
CA TYR A 128 -1.28 -4.67 -1.85
C TYR A 128 -0.88 -6.13 -2.10
N HIS A 129 -1.28 -7.04 -1.21
CA HIS A 129 -1.00 -8.46 -1.37
C HIS A 129 -1.72 -9.07 -2.58
N LEU A 130 -2.93 -8.60 -2.88
CA LEU A 130 -3.66 -9.00 -4.08
C LEU A 130 -2.96 -8.52 -5.35
N ASP A 131 -2.56 -7.24 -5.41
CA ASP A 131 -1.80 -6.69 -6.54
C ASP A 131 -0.51 -7.47 -6.78
N LYS A 132 0.25 -7.74 -5.71
CA LYS A 132 1.48 -8.52 -5.77
C LYS A 132 1.24 -9.96 -6.27
N PHE A 133 0.16 -10.60 -5.83
CA PHE A 133 -0.22 -11.94 -6.27
C PHE A 133 -0.63 -11.95 -7.75
N GLU A 134 -1.43 -10.97 -8.19
CA GLU A 134 -1.86 -10.83 -9.58
C GLU A 134 -0.67 -10.59 -10.53
N ARG A 135 0.37 -9.90 -10.05
CA ARG A 135 1.63 -9.67 -10.78
C ARG A 135 2.53 -10.91 -10.88
N GLY A 136 2.17 -12.03 -10.27
CA GLY A 136 2.87 -13.31 -10.41
C GLY A 136 4.15 -13.45 -9.58
N PHE A 137 4.34 -12.61 -8.55
CA PHE A 137 5.46 -12.76 -7.63
C PHE A 137 5.19 -13.86 -6.59
N ASP A 138 6.16 -14.77 -6.40
CA ASP A 138 6.17 -15.68 -5.26
C ASP A 138 6.27 -14.87 -3.96
N MET A 139 5.40 -15.14 -2.98
CA MET A 139 5.39 -14.46 -1.70
C MET A 139 6.20 -15.23 -0.64
N PRO A 140 7.31 -14.68 -0.11
CA PRO A 140 8.03 -15.27 1.01
C PRO A 140 7.56 -14.73 2.38
N SER A 141 6.67 -13.73 2.46
CA SER A 141 6.33 -13.10 3.74
C SER A 141 5.18 -13.81 4.47
N ILE A 142 5.46 -14.20 5.72
CA ILE A 142 4.59 -14.96 6.63
C ILE A 142 3.22 -14.29 6.85
N SER A 143 3.11 -12.96 6.72
CA SER A 143 1.84 -12.22 6.79
C SER A 143 0.97 -12.38 5.54
N GLY A 144 1.57 -12.48 4.34
CA GLY A 144 0.84 -12.60 3.07
C GLY A 144 0.31 -14.01 2.78
N VAL A 145 0.92 -15.05 3.37
CA VAL A 145 0.52 -16.46 3.16
C VAL A 145 -0.90 -16.73 3.66
N ARG A 146 -1.34 -16.07 4.74
CA ARG A 146 -2.69 -16.24 5.30
C ARG A 146 -3.76 -15.65 4.38
N ILE A 147 -3.50 -14.46 3.83
CA ILE A 147 -4.39 -13.78 2.88
C ILE A 147 -4.51 -14.57 1.57
N ILE A 148 -3.43 -15.18 1.06
CA ILE A 148 -3.53 -16.04 -0.13
C ILE A 148 -4.32 -17.34 0.15
N ARG A 149 -4.17 -17.97 1.33
CA ARG A 149 -5.00 -19.16 1.66
C ARG A 149 -6.49 -18.84 1.65
N LEU A 150 -6.86 -17.67 2.16
CA LEU A 150 -8.21 -17.10 2.05
C LEU A 150 -8.64 -17.01 0.58
N TYR A 151 -7.84 -16.42 -0.30
CA TYR A 151 -8.15 -16.32 -1.72
C TYR A 151 -8.21 -17.66 -2.47
N GLN A 152 -7.30 -18.60 -2.16
CA GLN A 152 -7.22 -19.92 -2.81
C GLN A 152 -8.37 -20.85 -2.38
N ALA A 153 -8.84 -20.73 -1.14
CA ALA A 153 -9.97 -21.52 -0.63
C ALA A 153 -11.30 -21.13 -1.27
N GLY A 154 -11.50 -19.83 -1.58
CA GLY A 154 -12.73 -19.34 -2.23
C GLY A 154 -12.86 -19.66 -3.73
N GLN A 155 -11.77 -20.08 -4.39
CA GLN A 155 -11.72 -20.26 -5.85
C GLN A 155 -11.65 -21.73 -6.31
N GLY A 156 -11.67 -22.72 -5.39
CA GLY A 156 -11.61 -24.14 -5.76
C GLY A 156 -10.38 -24.51 -6.62
N PHE A 157 -9.21 -23.96 -6.31
CA PHE A 157 -8.04 -23.99 -7.20
C PHE A 157 -7.09 -25.18 -6.95
N ASP A 158 -6.83 -26.00 -7.97
CA ASP A 158 -5.82 -27.07 -7.99
C ASP A 158 -4.40 -26.48 -7.83
N ARG A 159 -3.57 -27.08 -6.96
CA ARG A 159 -2.21 -26.65 -6.63
C ARG A 159 -1.21 -26.84 -7.78
N ARG A 160 -1.66 -27.32 -8.93
CA ARG A 160 -0.86 -27.49 -10.14
C ARG A 160 -1.20 -26.38 -11.12
N ILE A 161 -0.20 -25.62 -11.56
CA ILE A 161 -0.19 -24.59 -12.62
C ILE A 161 0.04 -23.17 -12.04
N ARG A 162 1.32 -22.80 -11.87
CA ARG A 162 2.00 -21.81 -12.74
C ARG A 162 3.50 -22.16 -12.82
N PRO A 163 4.14 -22.10 -14.00
CA PRO A 163 5.55 -22.40 -14.13
C PRO A 163 6.39 -21.32 -13.43
N ARG A 164 7.43 -21.78 -12.71
CA ARG A 164 8.39 -20.91 -12.02
C ARG A 164 9.08 -19.99 -13.02
N PRO A 165 9.12 -18.66 -12.80
CA PRO A 165 10.14 -17.85 -13.45
C PRO A 165 11.51 -18.28 -12.90
N ARG A 166 12.35 -18.88 -13.76
CA ARG A 166 13.73 -19.22 -13.41
C ARG A 166 14.54 -17.93 -13.40
N CYS A 167 14.66 -17.29 -12.25
CA CYS A 167 15.65 -16.24 -12.03
C CYS A 167 17.04 -16.90 -11.95
N ALA A 168 17.76 -16.94 -13.07
CA ALA A 168 19.17 -17.33 -13.07
C ALA A 168 20.00 -16.18 -12.48
N HIS A 169 20.70 -16.44 -11.37
CA HIS A 169 21.67 -15.50 -10.81
C HIS A 169 22.89 -15.43 -11.73
N SER A 170 23.02 -14.33 -12.48
CA SER A 170 24.25 -13.96 -13.19
C SER A 170 25.12 -13.11 -12.26
N ILE A 171 26.37 -13.53 -12.05
CA ILE A 171 27.37 -12.84 -11.21
C ILE A 171 27.74 -11.44 -11.76
N THR A 172 27.26 -11.08 -12.95
CA THR A 172 27.47 -9.77 -13.58
C THR A 172 26.15 -9.01 -13.69
N GLY A 173 25.75 -8.38 -12.59
CA GLY A 173 25.15 -7.03 -12.56
C GLY A 173 23.83 -6.71 -13.30
N ALA A 174 23.13 -7.68 -13.89
CA ALA A 174 21.80 -7.44 -14.45
C ALA A 174 20.90 -8.67 -14.29
N ILE A 175 19.86 -8.56 -13.46
CA ILE A 175 18.79 -9.55 -13.37
C ILE A 175 17.86 -9.29 -14.56
N ARG A 176 17.96 -10.10 -15.62
CA ARG A 176 16.98 -10.10 -16.72
C ARG A 176 15.91 -11.14 -16.43
N CYS A 177 14.72 -10.68 -16.07
CA CYS A 177 13.52 -11.50 -16.04
C CYS A 177 12.80 -11.38 -17.38
N THR A 178 12.95 -12.37 -18.27
CA THR A 178 12.12 -12.47 -19.48
C THR A 178 10.89 -13.30 -19.17
N VAL A 179 9.71 -12.70 -19.35
CA VAL A 179 8.43 -13.42 -19.42
C VAL A 179 8.42 -14.23 -20.73
N PRO A 180 8.07 -15.53 -20.72
CA PRO A 180 7.93 -16.25 -21.97
C PRO A 180 6.68 -15.74 -22.70
N GLU A 181 6.85 -15.25 -23.92
CA GLU A 181 5.73 -15.07 -24.84
C GLU A 181 5.08 -16.43 -25.13
N ARG A 182 3.77 -16.40 -25.36
CA ARG A 182 2.87 -17.56 -25.44
C ARG A 182 3.29 -18.60 -26.46
#